data_AF-A7BIF8-F1
#
_entry.id   AF-A7BIF8-F1
#
_cell.length_a   1.000
_cell.length_b   1.000
_cell.length_c   1.000
_cell.angle_alpha   90.00
_cell.angle_beta   90.00
_cell.angle_gamma   90.00
#
_symmetry.space_group_name_H-M   'P 1'
#
loop_
_entity.id
_entity.type
_entity.pdbx_description
1 polymer ?
#
loop_
_entity_poly.entity_id
_entity_poly.type
_entity_poly.pdbx_seq_one_letter_code
_entity_poly.pdbx_strand_id
1 'polypeptide(L)' 'MPQLDTSTWFITIMSVMLTLFIMFQLKILKSSFPNNPEPKPTPMLKTSMSWEKKWTKIYLPLSLPQH' A
#
# COMPACT_ATOMS: atom_id res chain seq x y z
N MET A 1 -18.54 51.69 -16.53
CA MET A 1 -17.67 51.38 -15.39
C MET A 1 -17.30 49.90 -15.52
N PRO A 2 -16.02 49.55 -15.75
CA PRO A 2 -15.59 48.18 -16.16
C PRO A 2 -15.70 47.12 -15.05
N GLN A 3 -16.47 47.39 -14.00
CA GLN A 3 -16.65 46.54 -12.82
C GLN A 3 -18.02 45.85 -12.79
N LEU A 4 -18.92 46.16 -13.73
CA LEU A 4 -20.27 45.58 -13.79
C LEU A 4 -20.41 44.45 -14.82
N ASP A 5 -19.29 43.97 -15.36
CA ASP A 5 -19.24 42.84 -16.29
C ASP A 5 -19.31 41.52 -15.50
N THR A 6 -20.49 41.23 -14.95
CA THR A 6 -20.80 40.00 -14.19
C THR A 6 -20.78 38.74 -15.03
N SER A 7 -20.81 38.86 -16.36
CA SER A 7 -20.71 37.74 -17.30
C SER A 7 -19.37 37.02 -17.21
N THR A 8 -18.29 37.74 -16.91
CA THR A 8 -16.94 37.16 -16.81
C THR A 8 -16.79 36.32 -15.54
N TRP A 9 -17.55 36.62 -14.49
CA TRP A 9 -17.46 35.94 -13.20
C TRP A 9 -17.73 34.45 -13.31
N PHE A 10 -18.71 34.05 -14.13
CA PHE A 10 -19.00 32.63 -14.34
C PHE A 10 -17.79 31.89 -14.91
N ILE A 11 -17.17 32.46 -15.95
CA ILE A 11 -15.99 31.87 -16.60
C ILE A 11 -14.80 31.87 -15.63
N THR A 12 -14.61 32.95 -14.87
CA THR A 12 -13.55 33.04 -13.86
C THR A 12 -13.73 32.01 -12.76
N ILE A 13 -14.95 31.83 -12.23
CA ILE A 13 -15.25 30.83 -11.19
C ILE A 13 -14.99 29.42 -11.72
N MET A 14 -15.46 29.10 -12.93
CA MET A 14 -15.24 27.80 -13.56
C MET A 14 -13.75 27.54 -13.82
N SER A 15 -13.02 28.57 -14.29
CA SER A 15 -11.58 28.50 -14.51
C SER A 15 -10.82 28.25 -13.21
N VAL A 16 -11.13 28.99 -12.14
CA VAL A 16 -10.49 28.83 -10.82
C VAL A 16 -10.81 27.45 -10.22
N MET A 17 -12.05 26.98 -10.29
CA MET A 17 -12.45 25.64 -9.84
C MET A 17 -11.66 24.54 -10.57
N LEU A 18 -11.55 24.63 -11.89
CA LEU A 18 -10.81 23.65 -12.70
C LEU A 18 -9.32 23.64 -12.35
N THR A 19 -8.70 24.82 -12.22
CA THR A 19 -7.28 24.95 -11.83
C THR A 19 -7.02 24.36 -10.45
N LEU A 20 -7.85 24.67 -9.45
CA LEU A 20 -7.73 24.10 -8.11
C LEU A 20 -7.90 22.58 -8.13
N PHE A 21 -8.88 22.07 -8.88
CA PHE A 21 -9.14 20.64 -8.98
C PHE A 21 -7.91 19.90 -9.54
N ILE A 22 -7.32 20.37 -10.65
CA ILE A 22 -6.14 19.74 -11.25
C ILE A 22 -4.95 19.76 -10.29
N MET A 23 -4.71 20.90 -9.61
CA MET A 23 -3.61 21.01 -8.64
C MET A 23 -3.77 20.05 -7.47
N PHE A 24 -4.99 19.90 -6.97
CA PHE A 24 -5.30 18.99 -5.86
C PHE A 24 -5.18 17.52 -6.28
N GLN A 25 -5.69 17.15 -7.46
CA GLN A 25 -5.55 15.80 -8.02
C GLN A 25 -4.08 15.40 -8.19
N LEU A 26 -3.23 16.30 -8.70
CA LEU A 26 -1.79 16.05 -8.82
C LEU A 26 -1.13 15.82 -7.46
N LYS A 27 -1.55 16.55 -6.43
CA LYS A 27 -1.02 16.40 -5.08
C LYS A 27 -1.49 15.09 -4.43
N ILE A 28 -2.74 14.68 -4.64
CA ILE A 28 -3.25 13.37 -4.18
C ILE A 28 -2.56 12.23 -4.92
N LEU A 29 -2.38 12.33 -6.24
CA LEU A 29 -1.70 11.30 -7.03
C LEU A 29 -0.23 11.12 -6.61
N LYS A 30 0.48 12.23 -6.39
CA LYS A 30 1.88 12.22 -5.94
C LYS A 30 2.02 11.85 -4.47
N SER A 31 1.04 12.21 -3.66
CA SER A 31 0.88 11.67 -2.32
C SER A 31 0.31 10.26 -2.46
N SER A 32 1.06 9.37 -3.12
CA SER A 32 0.88 7.95 -2.92
C SER A 32 0.91 7.77 -1.42
N PHE A 33 -0.26 7.49 -0.85
CA PHE A 33 -0.32 6.91 0.48
C PHE A 33 0.73 5.80 0.45
N PRO A 34 1.68 5.76 1.40
CA PRO A 34 2.51 4.58 1.52
C PRO A 34 1.48 3.46 1.55
N ASN A 35 1.46 2.64 0.47
CA ASN A 35 0.56 1.51 0.38
C ASN A 35 0.67 0.90 1.75
N ASN A 36 -0.47 0.86 2.47
CA ASN A 36 -0.53 0.26 3.80
C ASN A 36 0.43 -0.91 3.73
N PRO A 37 1.48 -0.98 4.58
CA PRO A 37 2.40 -2.09 4.52
C PRO A 37 1.53 -3.30 4.82
N GLU A 38 0.92 -3.84 3.78
CA GLU A 38 0.30 -5.12 3.76
C GLU A 38 1.45 -5.95 4.25
N PRO A 39 1.30 -6.62 5.40
CA PRO A 39 2.31 -7.55 5.82
C PRO A 39 2.44 -8.46 4.61
N LYS A 40 3.52 -8.29 3.83
CA LYS A 40 3.94 -9.25 2.81
C LYS A 40 3.64 -10.57 3.48
N PRO A 41 2.87 -11.49 2.88
CA PRO A 41 2.74 -12.81 3.47
C PRO A 41 4.17 -13.29 3.63
N THR A 42 4.69 -13.12 4.84
CA THR A 42 5.96 -13.67 5.29
C THR A 42 5.78 -15.10 4.86
N PRO A 43 6.70 -15.69 4.09
CA PRO A 43 6.61 -17.11 3.82
C PRO A 43 6.63 -17.81 5.18
N MET A 44 5.45 -18.01 5.76
CA MET A 44 5.19 -18.68 7.03
C MET A 44 5.63 -20.15 6.90
N LEU A 45 5.88 -20.56 5.67
CA LEU A 45 6.60 -21.73 5.20
C LEU A 45 8.04 -21.87 5.71
N LYS A 46 8.73 -20.80 6.15
CA LYS A 46 10.10 -20.92 6.66
C LYS A 46 10.16 -21.29 8.15
N THR A 47 9.15 -20.90 8.92
CA THR A 47 9.05 -21.25 10.36
C THR A 47 8.48 -22.64 10.56
N SER A 48 7.52 -23.07 9.72
CA SER A 48 7.03 -24.46 9.73
C SER A 48 8.17 -25.45 9.52
N MET A 49 9.13 -25.16 8.64
CA MET A 49 10.27 -26.06 8.38
C MET A 49 11.22 -26.23 9.58
N SER A 50 11.33 -25.25 10.49
CA SER A 50 12.09 -25.42 11.75
C SER A 50 11.30 -26.22 12.78
N TRP A 51 9.98 -26.02 12.83
CA TRP A 51 9.09 -26.74 13.74
C TRP A 51 8.93 -28.20 13.33
N GLU A 52 8.68 -28.46 12.06
CA GLU A 52 8.63 -29.79 11.47
C GLU A 52 9.96 -30.52 11.68
N LYS A 53 11.12 -29.91 11.39
CA LYS A 53 12.42 -30.53 11.70
C LYS A 53 12.58 -30.90 13.17
N LYS A 54 12.08 -30.07 14.10
CA LYS A 54 12.07 -30.42 15.53
C LYS A 54 11.17 -31.63 15.81
N TRP A 55 9.98 -31.70 15.23
CA TRP A 55 9.08 -32.85 15.37
C TRP A 55 9.62 -34.11 14.72
N THR A 56 10.16 -34.05 13.50
CA THR A 56 10.78 -35.20 12.85
C THR A 56 11.95 -35.70 13.69
N LYS A 57 12.71 -34.81 14.34
CA LYS A 57 13.81 -35.20 15.24
C LYS A 57 13.33 -35.86 16.55
N ILE A 58 12.16 -35.48 17.08
CA ILE A 58 11.61 -36.07 18.32
C ILE A 58 10.94 -37.42 18.05
N TYR A 59 10.27 -37.55 16.89
CA TYR A 59 9.57 -38.78 16.51
C TYR A 59 10.43 -39.78 15.76
N LEU A 60 11.63 -39.42 15.31
CA LEU A 60 12.56 -40.41 14.78
C LEU A 60 13.03 -41.29 15.95
N PRO A 61 12.69 -42.58 15.99
CA PRO A 61 13.28 -43.47 16.97
C PRO A 61 14.79 -43.41 16.76
N LEU A 62 15.53 -43.08 17.82
CA LEU A 62 16.99 -43.03 17.87
C LEU A 62 17.52 -44.20 17.05
N SER A 63 18.06 -43.91 15.86
CA SER A 63 18.59 -44.92 14.94
C SER A 63 19.68 -45.68 15.70
N LEU A 64 19.28 -46.83 16.24
CA LEU A 64 20.14 -47.76 16.93
C LEU A 64 21.25 -48.13 15.95
N PRO A 65 22.54 -47.97 16.32
CA PRO A 65 23.62 -48.53 15.53
C PRO A 65 23.46 -50.05 15.61
N GLN A 66 23.03 -50.68 14.51
CA GLN A 66 23.09 -52.12 14.38
C GLN A 66 24.57 -52.49 14.25
N HIS A 67 25.11 -53.02 15.35
CA HIS A 67 26.43 -53.64 15.46
C HIS A 67 26.32 -55.14 15.16
#